data_AF-A0A841AK38-F1
#
_entry.id   AF-A0A841AK38-F1
#
_cell.length_a   1.000
_cell.length_b   1.000
_cell.length_c   1.000
_cell.angle_alpha   90.00
_cell.angle_beta   90.00
_cell.angle_gamma   90.00
#
_symmetry.space_group_name_H-M   'P 1'
#
loop_
_entity.id
_entity.type
_entity.pdbx_description
1 polymer ?
#
loop_
_entity_poly.entity_id
_entity_poly.type
_entity_poly.pdbx_seq_one_letter_code
_entity_poly.pdbx_strand_id
1 'polypeptide(L)'
;MANKTPVTTRVKPPAIVAELGRPETPEETAARKAENSRKHRANQTLRNLIWSLVASVGLMLLLVIVVVRPSQPAAEPVDYATVAEQAQPGIDEPLAVPVLPPQWAANSADLGEAQDGISTWYIGFITPAEQFVALSQGIGANPTWLNTLLDQNLPTGTETVDGIEWTLYDHRDAEDPGNLAYAMVAEAGESTFVLYGTADSNEFRTIAGSLSTDIQNSIDAAEGTE
;
A
#
# COMPACT_ATOMS: atom_id res chain seq x y z
N MET A 1 6.73 -94.92 -24.10
CA MET A 1 6.66 -93.45 -24.29
C MET A 1 7.28 -92.76 -23.09
N ALA A 2 8.36 -92.02 -23.36
CA ALA A 2 9.10 -91.00 -22.59
C ALA A 2 9.09 -90.99 -21.04
N ASN A 3 10.25 -91.26 -20.47
CA ASN A 3 10.67 -90.94 -19.11
C ASN A 3 10.95 -89.41 -19.00
N LYS A 4 10.34 -88.71 -18.02
CA LYS A 4 10.62 -87.29 -17.74
C LYS A 4 11.75 -87.18 -16.71
N THR A 5 12.88 -86.61 -17.13
CA THR A 5 14.00 -86.28 -16.24
C THR A 5 13.66 -85.08 -15.35
N PRO A 6 13.97 -85.08 -14.04
CA PRO A 6 13.75 -83.92 -13.19
C PRO A 6 14.78 -82.81 -13.49
N VAL A 7 14.32 -81.57 -13.58
CA VAL A 7 15.15 -80.37 -13.70
C VAL A 7 15.61 -79.96 -12.30
N THR A 8 16.91 -80.08 -12.02
CA THR A 8 17.51 -79.61 -10.77
C THR A 8 17.79 -78.11 -10.87
N THR A 9 17.03 -77.27 -10.18
CA THR A 9 17.31 -75.83 -10.04
C THR A 9 18.58 -75.63 -9.20
N ARG A 10 19.64 -75.11 -9.82
CA ARG A 10 20.91 -74.81 -9.13
C ARG A 10 20.71 -73.59 -8.22
N VAL A 11 20.55 -73.81 -6.91
CA VAL A 11 20.51 -72.73 -5.91
C VAL A 11 21.90 -72.09 -5.84
N LYS A 12 22.01 -70.81 -6.19
CA LYS A 12 23.25 -70.05 -6.11
C LYS A 12 23.67 -69.90 -4.64
N PRO A 13 24.90 -70.25 -4.26
CA PRO A 13 25.33 -70.14 -2.87
C PRO A 13 25.30 -68.68 -2.40
N PRO A 14 24.98 -68.44 -1.11
CA PRO A 14 24.92 -67.09 -0.53
C PRO A 14 26.27 -66.39 -0.67
N ALA A 15 26.23 -65.08 -0.96
CA ALA A 15 27.43 -64.28 -1.13
C ALA A 15 28.21 -64.20 0.20
N ILE A 16 29.52 -64.42 0.13
CA ILE A 16 30.42 -64.22 1.27
C ILE A 16 30.67 -62.73 1.40
N VAL A 17 30.30 -62.15 2.54
CA VAL A 17 30.49 -60.72 2.80
C VAL A 17 31.87 -60.50 3.41
N ALA A 18 32.57 -59.48 2.90
CA ALA A 18 33.99 -59.23 3.19
C ALA A 18 34.29 -59.01 4.69
N GLU A 19 33.30 -58.55 5.46
CA GLU A 19 33.45 -58.29 6.90
C GLU A 19 33.20 -59.52 7.79
N LEU A 20 32.49 -60.54 7.27
CA LEU A 20 32.07 -61.70 8.06
C LEU A 20 32.96 -62.93 7.84
N GLY A 21 33.70 -62.99 6.73
CA GLY A 21 34.55 -64.12 6.36
C GLY A 21 33.83 -65.45 6.12
N ARG A 22 32.50 -65.46 6.23
CA ARG A 22 31.58 -66.59 6.05
C ARG A 22 30.35 -66.13 5.24
N PRO A 23 29.63 -67.06 4.56
CA PRO A 23 28.34 -66.72 3.99
C PRO A 23 27.39 -66.22 5.09
N GLU A 24 26.72 -65.10 4.84
CA GLU A 24 25.75 -64.56 5.80
C GLU A 24 24.63 -65.55 6.05
N THR A 25 24.18 -65.61 7.30
CA THR A 25 22.96 -66.32 7.65
C THR A 25 21.73 -65.62 7.03
N PRO A 26 20.62 -66.35 6.81
CA PRO A 26 19.38 -65.75 6.30
C PRO A 26 18.88 -64.57 7.15
N GLU A 27 19.08 -64.62 8.46
CA GLU A 27 18.67 -63.57 9.42
C GLU A 27 19.53 -62.31 9.29
N GLU A 28 20.87 -62.44 9.21
CA GLU A 28 21.78 -61.31 9.00
C GLU A 28 21.51 -60.60 7.65
N THR A 29 21.21 -61.38 6.61
CA THR A 29 20.81 -60.84 5.29
C THR A 29 19.50 -60.04 5.38
N ALA A 30 18.52 -60.54 6.12
CA ALA A 30 17.24 -59.87 6.31
C ALA A 30 17.39 -58.57 7.11
N ALA A 31 18.19 -58.59 8.18
CA ALA A 31 18.47 -57.41 9.01
C ALA A 31 19.15 -56.29 8.21
N ARG A 32 20.22 -56.59 7.45
CA ARG A 32 20.89 -55.61 6.58
C ARG A 32 19.94 -55.03 5.53
N LYS A 33 19.11 -55.88 4.89
CA LYS A 33 18.12 -55.42 3.91
C LYS A 33 17.08 -54.51 4.55
N ALA A 34 16.61 -54.83 5.75
CA ALA A 34 15.67 -54.01 6.50
C ALA A 34 16.29 -52.65 6.88
N GLU A 35 17.54 -52.62 7.32
CA GLU A 35 18.27 -51.39 7.64
C GLU A 35 18.52 -50.52 6.41
N ASN A 36 18.99 -51.12 5.30
CA ASN A 36 19.16 -50.41 4.02
C ASN A 36 17.83 -49.85 3.51
N SER A 37 16.75 -50.62 3.64
CA SER A 37 15.41 -50.17 3.26
C SER A 37 14.94 -49.00 4.14
N ARG A 38 15.19 -49.03 5.45
CA ARG A 38 14.90 -47.90 6.37
C ARG A 38 15.69 -46.65 6.01
N LYS A 39 17.02 -46.76 5.82
CA LYS A 39 17.89 -45.65 5.41
C LYS A 39 17.46 -45.08 4.06
N HIS A 40 17.10 -45.93 3.11
CA HIS A 40 16.60 -45.50 1.81
C HIS A 40 15.31 -44.67 1.92
N ARG A 41 14.32 -45.13 2.68
CA ARG A 41 13.07 -44.38 2.93
C ARG A 41 13.33 -43.05 3.65
N ALA A 42 14.17 -43.05 4.68
CA ALA A 42 14.52 -41.83 5.42
C ALA A 42 15.24 -40.78 4.53
N ASN A 43 16.13 -41.24 3.65
CA ASN A 43 16.81 -40.38 2.69
C ASN A 43 15.85 -39.83 1.63
N GLN A 44 14.83 -40.59 1.21
CA GLN A 44 13.78 -40.11 0.32
C GLN A 44 12.94 -39.01 0.99
N THR A 45 12.55 -39.17 2.26
CA THR A 45 11.78 -38.13 2.98
C THR A 45 12.56 -36.84 3.14
N LEU A 46 13.86 -36.92 3.46
CA LEU A 46 14.71 -35.74 3.59
C LEU A 46 14.94 -35.05 2.23
N ARG A 47 15.17 -35.83 1.17
CA ARG A 47 15.28 -35.27 -0.18
C ARG A 47 14.00 -34.59 -0.64
N ASN A 48 12.85 -35.22 -0.39
CA ASN A 48 11.56 -34.63 -0.74
C ASN A 48 11.31 -33.33 0.03
N LEU A 49 11.65 -33.30 1.33
CA LEU A 49 11.53 -32.08 2.14
C LEU A 49 12.43 -30.95 1.60
N ILE A 50 13.68 -31.25 1.23
CA ILE A 50 14.58 -30.27 0.61
C ILE A 50 14.00 -29.77 -0.72
N TRP A 51 13.51 -30.67 -1.58
CA TRP A 51 12.91 -30.28 -2.85
C TRP A 51 11.66 -29.43 -2.67
N SER A 52 10.79 -29.77 -1.72
CA SER A 52 9.62 -28.97 -1.38
C SER A 52 10.01 -27.60 -0.86
N LEU A 53 11.01 -27.50 0.02
CA LEU A 53 11.49 -26.22 0.54
C LEU A 53 12.05 -25.33 -0.57
N VAL A 54 12.87 -25.91 -1.46
CA VAL A 54 13.42 -25.19 -2.63
C VAL A 54 12.30 -24.74 -3.56
N ALA A 55 11.29 -25.59 -3.80
CA ALA A 55 10.13 -25.22 -4.62
C ALA A 55 9.33 -24.08 -3.98
N SER A 56 9.08 -24.12 -2.67
CA SER A 56 8.36 -23.07 -1.95
C SER A 56 9.13 -21.75 -1.93
N VAL A 57 10.44 -21.75 -1.67
CA VAL A 57 11.28 -20.54 -1.73
C VAL A 57 11.36 -20.02 -3.16
N GLY A 58 11.49 -20.91 -4.16
CA GLY A 58 11.48 -20.52 -5.56
C GLY A 58 10.18 -19.83 -5.97
N LEU A 59 9.04 -20.36 -5.51
CA LEU A 59 7.73 -19.73 -5.73
C LEU A 59 7.62 -18.38 -5.01
N MET A 60 8.08 -18.29 -3.75
CA MET A 60 8.12 -17.02 -3.01
C MET A 60 8.96 -15.98 -3.73
N LEU A 61 10.17 -16.33 -4.20
CA LEU A 61 11.04 -15.43 -4.95
C LEU A 61 10.41 -15.01 -6.28
N LEU A 62 9.74 -15.92 -6.98
CA LEU A 62 8.98 -15.61 -8.18
C LEU A 62 7.88 -14.57 -7.87
N LEU A 63 7.12 -14.77 -6.80
CA LEU A 63 6.09 -13.81 -6.37
C LEU A 63 6.69 -12.46 -6.01
N VAL A 64 7.81 -12.42 -5.28
CA VAL A 64 8.52 -11.17 -4.96
C VAL A 64 8.95 -10.46 -6.24
N ILE A 65 9.55 -11.16 -7.21
CA ILE A 65 9.98 -10.57 -8.48
C ILE A 65 8.79 -10.03 -9.29
N VAL A 66 7.65 -10.74 -9.27
CA VAL A 66 6.44 -10.31 -9.98
C VAL A 66 5.75 -9.12 -9.29
N VAL A 67 5.78 -9.06 -7.96
CA VAL A 67 5.08 -8.03 -7.16
C VAL A 67 5.92 -6.77 -6.97
N VAL A 68 7.24 -6.89 -6.85
CA VAL A 68 8.14 -5.75 -6.71
C VAL A 68 8.09 -4.95 -8.00
N ARG A 69 7.30 -3.88 -7.99
CA ARG A 69 7.38 -2.85 -8.99
C ARG A 69 8.68 -2.08 -8.72
N PRO A 70 9.59 -1.95 -9.70
CA PRO A 70 10.68 -1.00 -9.57
C PRO A 70 10.06 0.36 -9.28
N SER A 71 10.59 1.05 -8.27
CA SER A 71 10.21 2.43 -7.97
C SER A 71 10.35 3.23 -9.27
N GLN A 72 9.21 3.65 -9.84
CA GLN A 72 9.25 4.54 -10.98
C GLN A 72 9.98 5.82 -10.54
N PRO A 73 10.79 6.45 -11.41
CA PRO A 73 11.26 7.79 -11.13
C PRO A 73 10.06 8.65 -10.76
N ALA A 74 10.20 9.50 -9.74
CA ALA A 74 9.13 10.40 -9.32
C ALA A 74 8.60 11.10 -10.57
N ALA A 75 7.29 11.00 -10.80
CA ALA A 75 6.66 11.70 -11.91
C ALA A 75 7.01 13.19 -11.79
N GLU A 76 7.13 13.88 -12.92
CA GLU A 76 7.32 15.33 -12.87
C GLU A 76 6.18 15.95 -12.04
N PRO A 77 6.50 16.84 -11.09
CA PRO A 77 5.49 17.50 -10.28
C PRO A 77 4.43 18.16 -11.16
N VAL A 78 3.17 18.02 -10.77
CA VAL A 78 2.05 18.69 -11.44
C VAL A 78 2.13 20.18 -11.12
N ASP A 79 2.11 21.01 -12.16
CA ASP A 79 1.96 22.46 -12.02
C ASP A 79 0.48 22.80 -11.79
N TYR A 80 0.06 22.75 -10.52
CA TYR A 80 -1.31 23.01 -10.12
C TYR A 80 -1.75 24.46 -10.35
N ALA A 81 -0.81 25.42 -10.42
CA ALA A 81 -1.14 26.81 -10.74
C ALA A 81 -1.61 26.93 -12.19
N THR A 82 -0.87 26.32 -13.12
CA THR A 82 -1.31 26.25 -14.53
C THR A 82 -2.64 25.50 -14.68
N VAL A 83 -2.87 24.43 -13.92
CA VAL A 83 -4.15 23.69 -13.95
C VAL A 83 -5.29 24.56 -13.42
N ALA A 84 -5.09 25.28 -12.32
CA ALA A 84 -6.07 26.20 -11.77
C ALA A 84 -6.42 27.30 -12.77
N GLU A 85 -5.44 27.93 -13.41
CA GLU A 85 -5.66 28.95 -14.45
C GLU A 85 -6.50 28.43 -15.62
N GLN A 86 -6.30 27.17 -16.01
CA GLN A 86 -7.07 26.53 -17.09
C GLN A 86 -8.50 26.16 -16.65
N ALA A 87 -8.69 25.83 -15.37
CA ALA A 87 -9.98 25.42 -14.80
C ALA A 87 -10.84 26.61 -14.36
N GLN A 88 -10.22 27.73 -13.96
CA GLN A 88 -10.90 28.92 -13.43
C GLN A 88 -12.03 29.45 -14.32
N PRO A 89 -11.95 29.47 -15.67
CA PRO A 89 -13.07 29.94 -16.51
C PRO A 89 -14.37 29.12 -16.38
N GLY A 90 -14.30 27.92 -15.79
CA GLY A 90 -15.46 27.07 -15.53
C GLY A 90 -16.15 27.32 -14.18
N ILE A 91 -15.59 28.17 -13.31
CA ILE A 91 -16.05 28.42 -11.94
C ILE A 91 -15.88 29.90 -11.60
N ASP A 92 -16.91 30.50 -11.00
CA ASP A 92 -16.87 31.91 -10.59
C ASP A 92 -16.03 32.15 -9.33
N GLU A 93 -16.04 31.18 -8.41
CA GLU A 93 -15.27 31.21 -7.17
C GLU A 93 -13.75 31.08 -7.42
N PRO A 94 -12.89 31.90 -6.78
CA PRO A 94 -11.45 31.79 -6.96
C PRO A 94 -10.93 30.42 -6.51
N LEU A 95 -10.20 29.73 -7.39
CA LEU A 95 -9.55 28.46 -7.06
C LEU A 95 -8.29 28.71 -6.22
N ALA A 96 -8.13 27.97 -5.12
CA ALA A 96 -6.95 28.08 -4.27
C ALA A 96 -5.67 27.63 -4.98
N VAL A 97 -4.64 28.49 -4.94
CA VAL A 97 -3.31 28.22 -5.49
C VAL A 97 -2.25 28.58 -4.43
N PRO A 98 -2.10 27.75 -3.38
CA PRO A 98 -1.18 28.06 -2.29
C PRO A 98 0.27 28.11 -2.78
N VAL A 99 1.03 29.09 -2.28
CA VAL A 99 2.46 29.23 -2.57
C VAL A 99 3.27 28.51 -1.50
N LEU A 100 3.80 27.33 -1.84
CA LEU A 100 4.52 26.46 -0.91
C LEU A 100 6.06 26.59 -1.03
N PRO A 101 6.82 26.22 0.03
CA PRO A 101 8.28 26.15 -0.05
C PRO A 101 8.78 25.16 -1.12
N PRO A 102 10.01 25.33 -1.67
CA PRO A 102 10.50 24.57 -2.84
C PRO A 102 10.61 23.04 -2.69
N GLN A 103 10.48 22.51 -1.47
CA GLN A 103 10.55 21.06 -1.20
C GLN A 103 9.19 20.37 -1.26
N TRP A 104 8.12 21.13 -1.45
CA TRP A 104 6.78 20.59 -1.66
C TRP A 104 6.55 20.33 -3.14
N ALA A 105 5.84 19.26 -3.45
CA ALA A 105 5.46 18.92 -4.82
C ALA A 105 3.98 18.51 -4.88
N ALA A 106 3.30 18.74 -5.99
CA ALA A 106 1.99 18.17 -6.23
C ALA A 106 2.11 16.95 -7.16
N ASN A 107 1.35 15.90 -6.87
CA ASN A 107 1.28 14.70 -7.71
C ASN A 107 -0.05 14.61 -8.50
N SER A 108 -1.02 15.46 -8.18
CA SER A 108 -2.32 15.55 -8.83
C SER A 108 -2.89 16.94 -8.63
N ALA A 109 -3.61 17.44 -9.63
CA ALA A 109 -4.46 18.61 -9.52
C ALA A 109 -5.57 18.50 -10.55
N ASP A 110 -6.82 18.72 -10.14
CA ASP A 110 -7.98 18.66 -11.02
C ASP A 110 -9.19 19.38 -10.44
N LEU A 111 -10.03 19.90 -11.33
CA LEU A 111 -11.35 20.39 -11.00
C LEU A 111 -12.37 19.35 -11.47
N GLY A 112 -13.16 18.82 -10.53
CA GLY A 112 -14.17 17.81 -10.80
C GLY A 112 -15.48 18.10 -10.08
N GLU A 113 -16.46 17.21 -10.26
CA GLU A 113 -17.72 17.23 -9.52
C GLU A 113 -17.80 16.01 -8.60
N ALA A 114 -18.17 16.24 -7.34
CA ALA A 114 -18.51 15.18 -6.42
C ALA A 114 -19.85 14.52 -6.80
N GLN A 115 -20.16 13.36 -6.19
CA GLN A 115 -21.38 12.59 -6.50
C GLN A 115 -22.69 13.35 -6.26
N ASP A 116 -22.67 14.41 -5.47
CA ASP A 116 -23.80 15.29 -5.17
C ASP A 116 -23.85 16.56 -6.04
N GLY A 117 -22.99 16.67 -7.05
CA GLY A 117 -22.93 17.79 -7.99
C GLY A 117 -22.14 19.00 -7.47
N ILE A 118 -21.41 18.85 -6.36
CA ILE A 118 -20.56 19.91 -5.82
C ILE A 118 -19.24 19.96 -6.58
N SER A 119 -18.96 21.09 -7.23
CA SER A 119 -17.67 21.36 -7.86
C SER A 119 -16.57 21.37 -6.80
N THR A 120 -15.55 20.56 -7.00
CA THR A 120 -14.44 20.37 -6.06
C THR A 120 -13.12 20.58 -6.78
N TRP A 121 -12.36 21.58 -6.33
CA TRP A 121 -10.98 21.77 -6.73
C TRP A 121 -10.07 20.96 -5.82
N TYR A 122 -9.27 20.07 -6.41
CA TYR A 122 -8.43 19.12 -5.69
C TYR A 122 -6.95 19.32 -6.04
N ILE A 123 -6.09 19.25 -5.03
CA ILE A 123 -4.64 19.17 -5.19
C ILE A 123 -4.09 18.12 -4.22
N GLY A 124 -3.29 17.18 -4.73
CA GLY A 124 -2.55 16.21 -3.92
C GLY A 124 -1.09 16.64 -3.76
N PHE A 125 -0.66 16.92 -2.54
CA PHE A 125 0.70 17.31 -2.20
C PHE A 125 1.51 16.16 -1.59
N ILE A 126 2.79 16.16 -1.91
CA ILE A 126 3.83 15.37 -1.25
C ILE A 126 4.70 16.36 -0.46
N THR A 127 4.80 16.11 0.85
CA THR A 127 5.52 16.96 1.78
C THR A 127 7.03 16.70 1.75
N PRO A 128 7.86 17.60 2.33
CA PRO A 128 9.30 17.36 2.48
C PRO A 128 9.64 16.08 3.25
N ALA A 129 8.77 15.64 4.18
CA ALA A 129 8.90 14.37 4.89
C ALA A 129 8.34 13.16 4.10
N GLU A 130 8.09 13.31 2.80
CA GLU A 130 7.50 12.29 1.91
C GLU A 130 6.13 11.80 2.42
N GLN A 131 5.38 12.66 3.12
CA GLN A 131 4.01 12.40 3.53
C GLN A 131 3.01 12.97 2.54
N PHE A 132 1.75 12.56 2.68
CA PHE A 132 0.66 13.02 1.83
C PHE A 132 -0.20 14.06 2.54
N VAL A 133 -0.53 15.14 1.82
CA VAL A 133 -1.59 16.09 2.18
C VAL A 133 -2.39 16.42 0.94
N ALA A 134 -3.71 16.28 0.99
CA ALA A 134 -4.63 16.77 -0.02
C ALA A 134 -5.23 18.10 0.40
N LEU A 135 -5.52 18.95 -0.58
CA LEU A 135 -6.44 20.06 -0.49
C LEU A 135 -7.67 19.72 -1.33
N SER A 136 -8.85 19.85 -0.73
CA SER A 136 -10.13 19.90 -1.42
C SER A 136 -10.83 21.21 -1.10
N GLN A 137 -11.10 22.02 -2.12
CA GLN A 137 -11.96 23.19 -2.03
C GLN A 137 -13.30 22.84 -2.66
N GLY A 138 -14.33 22.69 -1.84
CA GLY A 138 -15.70 22.50 -2.30
C GLY A 138 -16.38 23.86 -2.51
N ILE A 139 -16.89 24.11 -3.72
CA ILE A 139 -17.55 25.37 -4.11
C ILE A 139 -19.06 25.20 -3.93
N GLY A 140 -19.67 26.05 -3.11
CA GLY A 140 -21.07 25.89 -2.69
C GLY A 140 -21.31 24.60 -1.89
N ALA A 141 -20.27 24.11 -1.20
CA ALA A 141 -20.33 22.83 -0.50
C ALA A 141 -21.38 22.82 0.60
N ASN A 142 -22.00 21.65 0.81
CA ASN A 142 -23.01 21.44 1.84
C ASN A 142 -22.48 20.49 2.93
N PRO A 143 -23.14 20.41 4.11
CA PRO A 143 -22.68 19.51 5.19
C PRO A 143 -22.62 18.03 4.82
N THR A 144 -23.41 17.56 3.84
CA THR A 144 -23.36 16.17 3.36
C THR A 144 -22.07 15.91 2.60
N TRP A 145 -21.65 16.84 1.74
CA TRP A 145 -20.37 16.78 1.04
C TRP A 145 -19.20 16.66 2.02
N LEU A 146 -19.14 17.54 3.02
CA LEU A 146 -18.06 17.56 4.01
C LEU A 146 -18.02 16.27 4.84
N ASN A 147 -19.18 15.82 5.33
CA ASN A 147 -19.27 14.57 6.08
C ASN A 147 -18.90 13.35 5.23
N THR A 148 -19.21 13.36 3.93
CA THR A 148 -18.82 12.27 3.02
C THR A 148 -17.31 12.28 2.79
N LEU A 149 -16.72 13.45 2.56
CA LEU A 149 -15.28 13.60 2.34
C LEU A 149 -14.46 13.15 3.58
N LEU A 150 -14.94 13.48 4.78
CA LEU A 150 -14.28 13.14 6.04
C LEU A 150 -14.68 11.76 6.59
N ASP A 151 -15.38 10.94 5.83
CA ASP A 151 -15.89 9.62 6.25
C ASP A 151 -16.63 9.67 7.61
N GLN A 152 -17.43 10.71 7.80
CA GLN A 152 -18.23 10.97 9.00
C GLN A 152 -17.41 11.11 10.30
N ASN A 153 -16.10 11.35 10.18
CA ASN A 153 -15.26 11.65 11.33
C ASN A 153 -15.74 12.88 12.08
N LEU A 154 -15.69 12.81 13.40
CA LEU A 154 -16.11 13.92 14.26
C LEU A 154 -14.96 14.92 14.45
N PRO A 155 -15.28 16.22 14.60
CA PRO A 155 -14.28 17.23 14.93
C PRO A 155 -13.71 16.97 16.33
N THR A 156 -12.43 17.28 16.48
CA THR A 156 -11.63 17.03 17.69
C THR A 156 -11.17 18.31 18.37
N GLY A 157 -11.18 19.44 17.66
CA GLY A 157 -10.82 20.75 18.22
C GLY A 157 -10.83 21.83 17.15
N THR A 158 -10.26 22.98 17.49
CA THR A 158 -10.01 24.07 16.56
C THR A 158 -8.59 24.61 16.75
N GLU A 159 -8.02 25.18 15.70
CA GLU A 159 -6.71 25.84 15.71
C GLU A 159 -6.73 27.04 14.77
N THR A 160 -6.07 28.14 15.17
CA THR A 160 -5.90 29.31 14.31
C THR A 160 -4.53 29.29 13.64
N VAL A 161 -4.50 29.41 12.32
CA VAL A 161 -3.28 29.50 11.51
C VAL A 161 -3.37 30.74 10.62
N ASP A 162 -2.40 31.65 10.75
CA ASP A 162 -2.34 32.91 10.00
C ASP A 162 -3.65 33.71 9.96
N GLY A 163 -4.38 33.70 11.08
CA GLY A 163 -5.64 34.44 11.24
C GLY A 163 -6.90 33.69 10.79
N ILE A 164 -6.75 32.52 10.18
CA ILE A 164 -7.87 31.65 9.79
C ILE A 164 -8.12 30.62 10.88
N GLU A 165 -9.37 30.48 11.32
CA GLU A 165 -9.78 29.40 12.23
C GLU A 165 -10.05 28.12 11.43
N TRP A 166 -9.40 27.04 11.85
CA TRP A 166 -9.54 25.71 11.28
C TRP A 166 -10.17 24.76 12.29
N THR A 167 -11.18 24.01 11.86
CA THR A 167 -11.73 22.88 12.61
C THR A 167 -10.85 21.65 12.38
N LEU A 168 -10.38 21.03 13.46
CA LEU A 168 -9.46 19.91 13.43
C LEU A 168 -10.17 18.57 13.54
N TYR A 169 -9.72 17.60 12.76
CA TYR A 169 -10.14 16.20 12.82
C TYR A 169 -8.89 15.35 12.97
N ASP A 170 -8.52 15.03 14.21
CA ASP A 170 -7.33 14.24 14.53
C ASP A 170 -7.73 12.81 14.93
N HIS A 171 -7.61 11.89 13.98
CA HIS A 171 -7.93 10.47 14.14
C HIS A 171 -6.69 9.59 14.00
N ARG A 172 -5.50 10.14 14.22
CA ARG A 172 -4.21 9.40 14.11
C ARG A 172 -4.10 8.23 15.07
N ASP A 173 -4.85 8.24 16.18
CA ASP A 173 -4.93 7.15 17.15
C ASP A 173 -5.92 6.03 16.77
N ALA A 174 -6.62 6.15 15.64
CA ALA A 174 -7.50 5.10 15.14
C ALA A 174 -6.71 3.87 14.65
N GLU A 175 -7.37 2.71 14.56
CA GLU A 175 -6.72 1.45 14.16
C GLU A 175 -6.22 1.47 12.70
N ASP A 176 -7.00 2.08 11.80
CA ASP A 176 -6.66 2.26 10.38
C ASP A 176 -7.20 3.60 9.86
N PRO A 177 -6.52 4.73 10.16
CA PRO A 177 -7.02 6.05 9.81
C PRO A 177 -6.87 6.40 8.31
N GLY A 178 -6.10 5.62 7.56
CA GLY A 178 -5.81 5.90 6.14
C GLY A 178 -5.32 7.33 5.89
N ASN A 179 -5.78 7.94 4.80
CA ASN A 179 -5.45 9.32 4.43
C ASN A 179 -6.29 10.37 5.18
N LEU A 180 -7.18 9.96 6.09
CA LEU A 180 -7.98 10.85 6.94
C LEU A 180 -7.45 10.89 8.38
N ALA A 181 -6.19 10.49 8.58
CA ALA A 181 -5.55 10.48 9.88
C ALA A 181 -5.56 11.86 10.55
N TYR A 182 -5.32 12.91 9.76
CA TYR A 182 -5.46 14.27 10.21
C TYR A 182 -6.14 15.11 9.13
N ALA A 183 -7.07 15.97 9.53
CA ALA A 183 -7.67 16.96 8.64
C ALA A 183 -7.93 18.31 9.33
N MET A 184 -7.96 19.37 8.51
CA MET A 184 -8.27 20.74 8.90
C MET A 184 -9.32 21.28 7.94
N VAL A 185 -10.38 21.89 8.47
CA VAL A 185 -11.48 22.46 7.68
C VAL A 185 -11.63 23.95 7.97
N ALA A 186 -11.74 24.78 6.94
CA ALA A 186 -12.10 26.18 7.04
C ALA A 186 -13.20 26.51 6.03
N GLU A 187 -14.24 27.23 6.47
CA GLU A 187 -15.31 27.74 5.61
C GLU A 187 -15.08 29.23 5.37
N ALA A 188 -15.17 29.67 4.10
CA ALA A 188 -14.92 31.05 3.71
C ALA A 188 -15.65 31.39 2.40
N GLY A 189 -16.51 32.42 2.43
CA GLY A 189 -17.38 32.76 1.32
C GLY A 189 -18.30 31.59 0.96
N GLU A 190 -18.34 31.22 -0.32
CA GLU A 190 -19.03 30.01 -0.80
C GLU A 190 -18.13 28.76 -0.79
N SER A 191 -16.88 28.88 -0.36
CA SER A 191 -15.89 27.80 -0.36
C SER A 191 -15.78 27.08 0.99
N THR A 192 -15.61 25.76 0.94
CA THR A 192 -15.14 24.95 2.06
C THR A 192 -13.78 24.35 1.73
N PHE A 193 -12.75 24.76 2.46
CA PHE A 193 -11.38 24.28 2.32
C PHE A 193 -11.12 23.14 3.29
N VAL A 194 -10.69 22.00 2.77
CA VAL A 194 -10.41 20.79 3.53
C VAL A 194 -9.00 20.32 3.22
N LEU A 195 -8.12 20.40 4.21
CA LEU A 195 -6.82 19.76 4.18
C LEU A 195 -6.94 18.40 4.86
N TYR A 196 -6.41 17.32 4.28
CA TYR A 196 -6.42 15.99 4.91
C TYR A 196 -5.25 15.13 4.44
N GLY A 197 -4.79 14.19 5.28
CA GLY A 197 -3.62 13.39 4.95
C GLY A 197 -2.96 12.70 6.14
N THR A 198 -1.69 12.32 5.93
CA THR A 198 -0.88 11.57 6.89
C THR A 198 0.28 12.37 7.47
N ALA A 199 0.52 13.58 6.94
CA ALA A 199 1.59 14.46 7.37
C ALA A 199 1.46 14.90 8.84
N ASP A 200 2.56 15.40 9.39
CA ASP A 200 2.55 15.93 10.76
C ASP A 200 1.86 17.29 10.84
N SER A 201 1.51 17.70 12.07
CA SER A 201 0.76 18.95 12.28
C SER A 201 1.53 20.21 11.86
N ASN A 202 2.87 20.19 11.78
CA ASN A 202 3.65 21.35 11.31
C ASN A 202 3.60 21.49 9.79
N GLU A 203 3.63 20.38 9.07
CA GLU A 203 3.43 20.37 7.61
C GLU A 203 2.02 20.85 7.26
N PHE A 204 1.00 20.42 8.01
CA PHE A 204 -0.37 20.94 7.89
C PHE A 204 -0.46 22.45 8.15
N ARG A 205 0.19 22.96 9.21
CA ARG A 205 0.26 24.42 9.46
C ARG A 205 0.95 25.18 8.33
N THR A 206 1.96 24.59 7.71
CA THR A 206 2.69 25.23 6.60
C THR A 206 1.76 25.47 5.41
N ILE A 207 1.00 24.45 5.00
CA ILE A 207 0.05 24.61 3.90
C ILE A 207 -1.17 25.45 4.31
N ALA A 208 -1.71 25.28 5.51
CA ALA A 208 -2.80 26.09 6.03
C ALA A 208 -2.45 27.60 6.06
N GLY A 209 -1.23 27.94 6.47
CA GLY A 209 -0.73 29.31 6.42
C GLY A 209 -0.60 29.86 5.00
N SER A 210 -0.12 29.03 4.06
CA SER A 210 -0.01 29.42 2.65
C SER A 210 -1.37 29.68 1.98
N LEU A 211 -2.45 29.10 2.50
CA LEU A 211 -3.83 29.30 2.02
C LEU A 211 -4.50 30.56 2.55
N SER A 212 -3.91 31.28 3.51
CA SER A 212 -4.53 32.47 4.13
C SER A 212 -4.97 33.50 3.09
N THR A 213 -4.18 33.72 2.04
CA THR A 213 -4.52 34.64 0.94
C THR A 213 -5.65 34.10 0.06
N ASP A 214 -5.61 32.81 -0.29
CA ASP A 214 -6.68 32.17 -1.07
C ASP A 214 -8.03 32.23 -0.35
N ILE A 215 -8.02 31.93 0.96
CA ILE A 215 -9.19 31.97 1.82
C ILE A 215 -9.73 33.40 1.92
N GLN A 216 -8.86 34.40 2.04
CA GLN A 216 -9.30 35.80 2.04
C GLN A 216 -9.91 36.20 0.69
N ASN A 217 -9.37 35.74 -0.43
CA ASN A 217 -9.94 36.01 -1.75
C ASN A 217 -11.36 35.45 -1.89
N SER A 218 -11.64 34.26 -1.32
CA SER A 218 -12.99 33.69 -1.27
C SER A 218 -13.96 34.50 -0.41
N ILE A 219 -13.49 35.05 0.71
CA ILE A 219 -14.29 35.97 1.54
C ILE A 219 -14.63 37.22 0.73
N ASP A 220 -13.64 37.85 0.11
CA ASP A 220 -13.81 39.09 -0.65
C ASP A 220 -14.72 38.88 -1.88
N ALA A 221 -14.63 37.71 -2.53
CA ALA A 221 -15.49 37.34 -3.65
C ALA A 221 -16.97 37.24 -3.25
N ALA A 222 -17.25 36.67 -2.07
CA ALA A 222 -18.61 36.60 -1.53
C ALA A 222 -19.17 37.97 -1.16
N GLU A 223 -18.35 38.90 -0.65
CA GLU A 223 -18.79 40.27 -0.34
C GLU A 223 -19.03 41.11 -1.61
N GLY A 224 -18.32 40.83 -2.70
CA GLY A 224 -18.44 41.57 -3.97
C GLY A 224 -19.65 41.20 -4.82
N THR A 225 -20.42 40.19 -4.43
CA THR A 225 -21.61 39.71 -5.18
C THR A 225 -22.94 40.27 -4.64
N GLU A 226 -22.93 41.04 -3.55
CA GLU A 226 -24.10 41.78 -2.99
C GLU A 226 -24.34 43.16 -3.64
#